data_AF-A0A1V0PY70-F1
#
_entry.id   AF-A0A1V0PY70-F1
#
_cell.length_a   1.000
_cell.length_b   1.000
_cell.length_c   1.000
_cell.angle_alpha   90.00
_cell.angle_beta   90.00
_cell.angle_gamma   90.00
#
_symmetry.space_group_name_H-M   'P 1'
#
loop_
_entity.id
_entity.type
_entity.pdbx_description
1 polymer ?
#
loop_
_entity_poly.entity_id
_entity_poly.type
_entity_poly.pdbx_seq_one_letter_code
_entity_poly.pdbx_strand_id
1 'polypeptide(L)' 'MGKKSGKKDSQLVLRLDKDERDDFVRLCKELDTSAAREIRAFIRKFMKENGNKG' A
#
# COMPACT_ATOMS: atom_id res chain seq x y z
N MET A 1 19.60 15.82 -25.78
CA MET A 1 18.17 15.53 -25.48
C MET A 1 18.12 14.61 -24.26
N GLY A 2 17.96 15.17 -23.06
CA GLY A 2 18.06 14.41 -21.81
C GLY A 2 16.82 13.57 -21.55
N LYS A 3 16.95 12.24 -21.50
CA LYS A 3 15.92 11.37 -20.91
C LYS A 3 15.98 11.54 -19.40
N LYS A 4 15.03 12.31 -18.83
CA LYS A 4 14.64 12.14 -17.42
C LYS A 4 14.09 10.72 -17.30
N SER A 5 14.93 9.76 -16.92
CA SER A 5 14.45 8.45 -16.48
C SER A 5 13.49 8.70 -15.33
N GLY A 6 12.23 8.34 -15.54
CA GLY A 6 11.13 8.58 -14.60
C GLY A 6 11.52 8.14 -13.20
N LYS A 7 11.09 8.92 -12.22
CA LYS A 7 11.25 8.65 -10.79
C LYS A 7 11.05 7.16 -10.54
N LYS A 8 12.07 6.49 -10.02
CA LYS A 8 11.96 5.10 -9.56
C LYS A 8 10.94 5.11 -8.42
N ASP A 9 9.68 4.81 -8.71
CA ASP A 9 8.68 4.61 -7.68
C ASP A 9 9.17 3.44 -6.82
N SER A 10 9.59 3.72 -5.59
CA SER A 10 10.07 2.70 -4.67
C SER A 10 8.92 1.73 -4.37
N GLN A 11 9.13 0.44 -4.62
CA GLN A 11 8.15 -0.60 -4.36
C GLN A 11 8.24 -1.09 -2.90
N LEU A 12 7.10 -1.22 -2.23
CA LEU A 12 6.99 -1.91 -0.94
C LEU A 12 6.55 -3.36 -1.21
N VAL A 13 7.36 -4.33 -0.82
CA VAL A 13 7.03 -5.76 -0.90
C VAL A 13 6.68 -6.25 0.50
N LEU A 14 5.44 -6.71 0.67
CA LEU A 14 4.95 -7.34 1.91
C LEU A 14 4.85 -8.84 1.68
N ARG A 15 5.35 -9.63 2.64
CA ARG A 15 5.15 -11.08 2.69
C ARG A 15 4.11 -11.36 3.76
N LEU A 16 3.08 -12.09 3.38
CA LEU A 16 1.98 -12.53 4.23
C LEU A 16 1.80 -14.03 4.00
N ASP A 17 1.16 -14.70 4.94
CA ASP A 17 0.71 -16.06 4.70
C ASP A 17 -0.33 -16.08 3.58
N LYS A 18 -0.40 -17.20 2.85
CA LYS A 18 -1.22 -17.32 1.64
C LYS A 18 -2.70 -17.01 1.94
N ASP A 19 -3.22 -17.60 3.01
CA ASP A 19 -4.63 -17.50 3.37
C ASP A 19 -4.97 -16.06 3.80
N GLU A 20 -4.11 -15.42 4.61
CA GLU A 20 -4.27 -14.02 5.01
C GLU A 20 -4.28 -13.07 3.80
N ARG A 21 -3.34 -13.26 2.87
CA ARG A 21 -3.30 -12.47 1.63
C ARG A 21 -4.58 -12.65 0.82
N ASP A 22 -5.04 -13.89 0.65
CA ASP A 22 -6.20 -14.20 -0.17
C ASP A 22 -7.49 -13.63 0.44
N ASP A 23 -7.64 -13.70 1.77
CA ASP A 23 -8.72 -13.06 2.51
C ASP A 23 -8.69 -11.53 2.37
N PHE A 24 -7.51 -10.90 2.52
CA PHE A 24 -7.36 -9.46 2.34
C PHE A 24 -7.72 -9.00 0.92
N VAL A 25 -7.25 -9.71 -0.10
CA VAL A 25 -7.54 -9.39 -1.51
C VAL A 25 -9.02 -9.64 -1.83
N ARG A 26 -9.63 -10.70 -1.28
CA ARG A 26 -11.07 -10.96 -1.44
C ARG A 26 -11.89 -9.82 -0.84
N LEU A 27 -11.60 -9.42 0.40
CA LEU A 27 -12.29 -8.32 1.06
C LEU A 27 -12.15 -7.00 0.29
N CYS A 28 -10.97 -6.71 -0.26
CA CYS A 28 -10.78 -5.54 -1.12
C CYS A 28 -11.75 -5.55 -2.32
N LYS A 29 -11.95 -6.70 -2.96
CA LYS A 29 -12.87 -6.83 -4.10
C LYS A 29 -14.32 -6.65 -3.68
N GLU A 30 -14.72 -7.22 -2.54
CA GLU A 30 -16.07 -7.06 -1.98
C GLU A 30 -16.41 -5.60 -1.68
N LEU A 31 -15.41 -4.81 -1.27
CA LEU A 31 -15.54 -3.38 -0.97
C LEU A 31 -15.29 -2.47 -2.18
N ASP A 32 -15.19 -3.01 -3.40
CA ASP A 32 -14.87 -2.27 -4.64
C ASP A 32 -13.60 -1.40 -4.52
N THR A 33 -12.57 -1.95 -3.85
CA THR A 33 -11.26 -1.32 -3.64
C THR A 33 -10.13 -2.26 -4.09
N SER A 34 -8.88 -1.81 -3.93
CA SER A 34 -7.69 -2.61 -4.21
C SER A 34 -6.78 -2.69 -3.00
N ALA A 35 -6.07 -3.82 -2.86
CA ALA A 35 -5.04 -4.00 -1.83
C ALA A 35 -4.06 -2.82 -1.79
N ALA A 36 -3.61 -2.35 -2.94
CA ALA A 36 -2.68 -1.22 -3.03
C ALA A 36 -3.31 0.12 -2.62
N ARG A 37 -4.63 0.30 -2.74
CA ARG A 37 -5.35 1.48 -2.24
C ARG A 37 -5.48 1.43 -0.72
N GLU A 38 -5.89 0.29 -0.18
CA GLU A 38 -6.05 0.08 1.26
C GLU A 38 -4.73 0.20 2.02
N ILE A 39 -3.66 -0.44 1.53
CA ILE A 39 -2.33 -0.35 2.17
C ILE A 39 -1.82 1.09 2.15
N ARG A 40 -2.00 1.84 1.05
CA ARG A 40 -1.61 3.26 1.01
C ARG A 40 -2.43 4.12 1.96
N ALA A 41 -3.74 3.89 2.05
CA ALA A 41 -4.60 4.59 2.99
C ALA A 41 -4.20 4.30 4.44
N PHE A 42 -3.93 3.03 4.76
CA PHE A 42 -3.40 2.60 6.05
C PHE A 42 -2.08 3.29 6.38
N ILE A 43 -1.09 3.28 5.48
CA ILE A 43 0.20 3.94 5.68
C ILE A 43 0.01 5.42 5.99
N ARG A 44 -0.82 6.14 5.22
CA ARG A 44 -1.09 7.57 5.45
C ARG A 44 -1.75 7.81 6.80
N LYS A 45 -2.75 7.00 7.17
CA LYS A 45 -3.44 7.07 8.45
C LYS A 45 -2.47 6.81 9.61
N PHE A 46 -1.71 5.73 9.51
CA PHE A 46 -0.69 5.35 10.49
C PHE A 46 0.36 6.45 10.69
N MET A 47 0.88 7.04 9.60
CA MET A 47 1.80 8.17 9.67
C MET A 47 1.18 9.41 10.29
N LYS A 48 -0.11 9.70 10.02
CA LYS A 48 -0.79 10.85 10.62
C LYS A 48 -0.97 10.66 12.13
N GLU A 49 -1.33 9.46 12.56
CA GLU A 49 -1.59 9.14 13.96
C GLU A 49 -0.30 9.02 14.79
N ASN A 50 0.79 8.55 14.18
CA ASN A 50 2.03 8.23 14.90
C ASN A 50 3.21 9.15 14.57
N GLY A 51 3.18 9.83 13.42
CA GLY A 51 4.30 10.64 12.91
C GLY A 51 4.38 12.04 13.51
N ASN A 52 3.36 12.49 14.23
CA ASN A 52 3.36 13.80 14.91
C ASN A 52 3.83 13.71 16.39
N LYS A 53 4.70 12.75 16.71
CA LYS A 53 5.48 12.73 17.97
C LYS A 53 6.82 13.47 17.78
N GLY A 54 6.77 14.65 17.14
CA GLY A 54 7.90 15.54 16.93
C GLY A 54 7.51 16.96 17.30
#